data_AF-A0A3N6LIW6-F1
#
_entry.id   AF-A0A3N6LIW6-F1
#
_cell.length_a   1.000
_cell.length_b   1.000
_cell.length_c   1.000
_cell.angle_alpha   90.00
_cell.angle_beta   90.00
_cell.angle_gamma   90.00
#
_symmetry.space_group_name_H-M   'P 1'
#
loop_
_entity.id
_entity.type
_entity.pdbx_description
1 polymer ?
#
loop_
_entity_poly.entity_id
_entity_poly.type
_entity_poly.pdbx_seq_one_letter_code
_entity_poly.pdbx_strand_id
1 'polypeptide(L)'
;MLKGSFWYPQTVPRAILLLGVLIMIPLHQSELLGLMSTSTLVFGWVPLQLAYDVTLILSGVVVLYAMYRMAPEPPEEHEPTIESDESEAKPAGGEQ
;
A
#
# COMPACT_ATOMS: atom_id res chain seq x y z
N MET A 1 -7.40 -13.36 -7.85
CA MET A 1 -7.36 -12.41 -6.72
C MET A 1 -6.52 -11.17 -7.00
N LEU A 2 -5.34 -11.26 -7.64
CA LEU A 2 -4.48 -10.10 -7.89
C LEU A 2 -5.06 -9.04 -8.86
N LYS A 3 -5.86 -9.45 -9.86
CA LYS A 3 -6.41 -8.54 -10.88
C LYS A 3 -7.30 -7.42 -10.31
N GLY A 4 -7.88 -7.59 -9.12
CA GLY A 4 -8.69 -6.55 -8.45
C GLY A 4 -7.89 -5.65 -7.51
N SER A 5 -6.59 -5.90 -7.32
CA SER A 5 -5.74 -5.10 -6.44
C SER A 5 -5.36 -3.78 -7.09
N PHE A 6 -5.33 -2.71 -6.31
CA PHE A 6 -4.81 -1.40 -6.72
C PHE A 6 -3.39 -1.51 -7.32
N TRP A 7 -2.56 -2.39 -6.76
CA TRP A 7 -1.17 -2.59 -7.16
C TRP A 7 -1.00 -3.39 -8.46
N TYR A 8 -2.07 -3.94 -9.02
CA TYR A 8 -1.96 -4.66 -10.28
C TYR A 8 -1.72 -3.66 -11.42
N PRO A 9 -0.70 -3.87 -12.28
CA PRO A 9 -0.29 -2.91 -13.30
C PRO A 9 -1.24 -2.96 -14.51
N GLN A 10 -2.53 -2.64 -14.30
CA GLN A 10 -3.53 -2.55 -15.38
C GLN A 10 -3.32 -1.33 -16.27
N THR A 11 -2.69 -0.27 -15.75
CA THR A 11 -2.45 0.99 -16.43
C THR A 11 -1.00 1.44 -16.27
N VAL A 12 -0.50 2.23 -17.22
CA VAL A 12 0.88 2.74 -17.19
C VAL A 12 1.20 3.50 -15.89
N PRO A 13 0.32 4.40 -15.36
CA PRO A 13 0.60 5.08 -14.10
C PRO A 13 0.73 4.13 -12.90
N ARG A 14 -0.10 3.08 -12.84
CA ARG A 14 -0.03 2.07 -11.77
C ARG A 14 1.23 1.21 -11.88
N ALA A 15 1.66 0.88 -13.10
CA ALA A 15 2.91 0.17 -13.33
C ALA A 15 4.12 1.00 -12.89
N ILE A 16 4.12 2.30 -13.18
CA ILE A 16 5.19 3.23 -12.73
C ILE A 16 5.20 3.34 -11.21
N LEU A 17 4.03 3.47 -10.56
CA LEU A 17 3.93 3.52 -9.09
C LEU A 17 4.45 2.25 -8.45
N LEU A 18 4.03 1.08 -8.95
CA LEU A 18 4.51 -0.20 -8.46
C LEU A 18 6.03 -0.31 -8.60
N LEU A 19 6.57 0.04 -9.77
CA LEU A 19 8.01 0.04 -10.01
C LEU A 19 8.75 0.99 -9.07
N GLY A 20 8.21 2.19 -8.85
CA GLY A 20 8.77 3.17 -7.91
C GLY A 20 8.87 2.62 -6.49
N VAL A 21 7.81 1.99 -5.99
CA VAL A 21 7.81 1.34 -4.67
C VAL A 21 8.81 0.19 -4.61
N LEU A 22 8.88 -0.64 -5.65
CA LEU A 22 9.84 -1.75 -5.70
C LEU A 22 11.30 -1.27 -5.69
N ILE A 23 11.61 -0.16 -6.37
CA ILE A 23 12.93 0.47 -6.37
C ILE A 23 13.27 1.08 -5.00
N MET A 24 12.28 1.63 -4.31
CA MET A 24 12.49 2.20 -2.97
C MET A 24 12.92 1.16 -1.93
N ILE A 25 12.53 -0.11 -2.08
CA ILE A 25 12.87 -1.19 -1.13
C ILE A 25 14.39 -1.35 -0.97
N PRO A 26 15.19 -1.65 -2.02
CA PRO A 26 16.63 -1.78 -1.89
C PRO A 26 17.31 -0.44 -1.56
N LEU A 27 16.78 0.68 -2.05
CA LEU A 27 17.30 2.02 -1.72
C LEU A 27 17.20 2.30 -0.22
N HIS A 28 16.19 1.80 0.46
CA HIS A 28 16.05 1.97 1.90
C HIS A 28 17.03 1.11 2.73
N GLN A 29 17.75 0.17 2.11
CA GLN A 29 18.70 -0.73 2.80
C GLN A 29 20.15 -0.20 2.82
N SER A 30 20.40 1.07 2.46
CA SER A 30 21.75 1.64 2.31
C SER A 30 22.53 1.87 3.61
N GLU A 31 21.94 1.57 4.77
CA GLU A 31 22.55 1.69 6.11
C GLU A 31 23.75 0.74 6.34
N LEU A 32 24.00 -0.24 5.47
CA LEU A 32 24.87 -1.40 5.75
C LEU A 32 26.39 -1.17 5.59
N LEU A 33 26.86 -0.02 5.11
CA LEU A 33 28.29 0.21 4.79
C LEU A 33 28.91 1.33 5.63
N GLY A 34 28.97 1.14 6.95
CA GLY A 34 29.43 2.14 7.93
C GLY A 34 30.87 2.00 8.46
N LEU A 35 31.85 1.57 7.64
CA LEU A 35 33.26 1.49 8.07
C LEU A 35 34.08 2.69 7.58
N MET A 36 33.88 3.87 8.18
CA MET A 36 34.65 5.08 7.86
C MET A 36 35.28 5.72 9.11
N SER A 37 36.33 6.55 8.91
CA SER A 37 36.96 7.32 9.98
C SER A 37 35.97 8.31 10.63
N THR A 38 36.11 8.58 11.94
CA THR A 38 35.17 9.43 12.72
C THR A 38 34.94 10.81 12.11
N SER A 39 35.99 11.43 11.55
CA SER A 39 35.90 12.73 10.87
C SER A 39 35.03 12.66 9.60
N THR A 40 35.27 11.66 8.77
CA THR A 40 34.50 11.40 7.54
C THR A 40 33.05 11.07 7.86
N LEU A 41 32.80 10.40 8.98
CA LEU A 41 31.48 10.03 9.43
C LEU A 41 30.64 11.28 9.77
N VAL A 42 31.19 12.20 10.56
CA VAL A 42 30.44 13.37 11.08
C VAL A 42 30.22 14.46 10.03
N PHE A 43 31.21 14.74 9.17
CA PHE A 43 31.13 15.87 8.24
C PHE A 43 30.83 15.50 6.78
N GLY A 44 30.87 14.21 6.44
CA GLY A 44 30.58 13.74 5.08
C GLY A 44 29.40 12.79 5.06
N TRP A 45 29.56 11.64 5.71
CA TRP A 45 28.60 10.53 5.62
C TRP A 45 27.25 10.87 6.27
N VAL A 46 27.23 11.32 7.52
CA VAL A 46 25.99 11.56 8.28
C VAL A 46 25.09 12.62 7.62
N PRO A 47 25.58 13.82 7.23
CA PRO A 47 24.72 14.80 6.56
C PRO A 47 24.20 14.32 5.20
N LEU A 48 25.04 13.58 4.45
CA LEU A 48 24.65 13.02 3.15
C LEU A 48 23.58 11.93 3.31
N GLN A 49 23.76 11.04 4.28
CA GLN A 49 22.79 9.99 4.63
C GLN A 49 21.47 10.62 5.07
N LEU A 50 21.51 11.65 5.93
CA LEU A 50 20.31 12.37 6.35
C LEU A 50 19.56 13.00 5.16
N ALA A 51 20.27 13.64 4.24
CA ALA A 51 19.66 14.22 3.03
C ALA A 51 19.05 13.14 2.13
N TYR A 52 19.72 11.99 2.02
CA TYR A 52 19.21 10.82 1.31
C TYR A 52 17.93 10.27 1.94
N ASP A 53 17.89 10.12 3.26
CA ASP A 53 16.73 9.64 4.00
C ASP A 53 15.54 10.59 3.88
N VAL A 54 15.77 11.90 4.01
CA VAL A 54 14.74 12.93 3.78
C VAL A 54 14.19 12.81 2.35
N THR A 55 15.05 12.59 1.37
CA THR A 55 14.62 12.41 -0.03
C THR A 55 13.74 11.16 -0.19
N LEU A 56 14.12 10.03 0.43
CA LEU A 56 13.30 8.81 0.42
C LEU A 56 11.95 9.00 1.12
N ILE A 57 11.91 9.73 2.24
CA ILE A 57 10.65 10.04 2.93
C ILE A 57 9.76 10.88 2.01
N LEU A 58 10.30 11.93 1.40
CA LEU A 58 9.56 12.79 0.48
C LEU A 58 9.04 12.02 -0.74
N SER A 59 9.83 11.11 -1.32
CA SER A 59 9.34 10.27 -2.41
C SER A 59 8.21 9.34 -1.95
N GLY A 60 8.28 8.81 -0.74
CA GLY A 60 7.18 8.04 -0.13
C GLY A 60 5.89 8.86 -0.01
N VAL A 61 5.98 10.12 0.43
CA VAL A 61 4.82 11.05 0.50
C VAL A 61 4.23 11.29 -0.90
N VAL A 62 5.07 11.48 -1.92
CA VAL A 62 4.62 11.65 -3.30
C VAL A 62 3.91 10.40 -3.83
N VAL A 63 4.45 9.22 -3.56
CA VAL A 63 3.80 7.94 -3.90
C VAL A 63 2.43 7.86 -3.22
N LEU A 64 2.35 8.16 -1.92
CA LEU A 64 1.10 8.09 -1.16
C LEU A 64 0.06 9.09 -1.70
N TYR A 65 0.48 10.31 -2.02
CA TYR A 65 -0.39 11.30 -2.66
C TYR A 65 -0.89 10.84 -4.03
N ALA A 66 -0.01 10.27 -4.86
CA ALA A 66 -0.40 9.72 -6.15
C ALA A 66 -1.39 8.56 -6.00
N MET A 67 -1.19 7.68 -5.00
CA MET A 67 -2.14 6.62 -4.68
C MET A 67 -3.50 7.18 -4.29
N TYR A 68 -3.55 8.19 -3.41
CA TYR A 68 -4.80 8.84 -2.99
C TYR A 68 -5.57 9.39 -4.18
N ARG A 69 -4.88 10.04 -5.13
CA ARG A 69 -5.52 10.61 -6.32
C ARG A 69 -6.00 9.57 -7.33
N MET A 70 -5.49 8.34 -7.26
CA MET A 70 -5.83 7.23 -8.17
C MET A 70 -6.68 6.14 -7.51
N ALA A 71 -6.96 6.27 -6.22
CA ALA A 71 -7.74 5.30 -5.46
C ALA A 71 -9.15 5.23 -6.08
N PRO A 72 -9.67 4.02 -6.36
CA PRO A 72 -11.05 3.86 -6.77
C PRO A 72 -11.97 4.43 -5.68
N GLU A 73 -13.06 5.07 -6.08
CA GLU A 73 -14.10 5.44 -5.13
C GLU A 73 -14.59 4.17 -4.41
N PRO A 74 -14.78 4.22 -3.08
CA PRO A 74 -15.37 3.11 -2.36
C PRO A 74 -16.69 2.77 -3.03
N PRO A 75 -17.01 1.50 -3.30
CA PRO A 75 -18.33 1.16 -3.78
C PRO A 75 -19.35 1.70 -2.78
N GLU A 76 -20.24 2.58 -3.25
CA GLU A 76 -21.46 2.88 -2.53
C GLU A 76 -22.18 1.53 -2.37
N GLU A 77 -22.66 1.25 -1.15
CA GLU A 77 -23.47 0.07 -0.81
C GLU A 77 -22.67 -1.23 -0.55
N HIS A 78 -22.32 -1.43 0.71
CA HIS A 78 -22.84 -2.63 1.36
C HIS A 78 -24.10 -2.19 2.09
N GLU A 79 -25.22 -2.11 1.36
CA GLU A 79 -26.50 -2.24 2.06
C GLU A 79 -26.41 -3.58 2.81
N PRO A 80 -26.55 -3.58 4.14
CA PRO A 80 -26.65 -4.83 4.85
C PRO A 80 -27.94 -5.49 4.38
N THR A 81 -27.84 -6.42 3.42
CA THR A 81 -28.86 -7.44 3.24
C THR A 81 -28.92 -8.16 4.57
N ILE A 82 -29.85 -7.73 5.42
CA ILE A 82 -30.36 -8.55 6.49
C ILE A 82 -31.04 -9.69 5.73
N GLU A 83 -30.29 -10.77 5.46
CA GLU A 83 -30.86 -12.08 5.20
C GLU A 83 -31.63 -12.45 6.46
N SER A 84 -32.86 -11.98 6.56
CA SER A 84 -33.89 -12.66 7.32
C SER A 84 -34.19 -13.95 6.58
N ASP A 85 -33.25 -14.88 6.66
CA ASP A 85 -33.50 -16.29 6.46
C ASP A 85 -34.37 -16.72 7.64
N GLU A 86 -35.68 -16.51 7.48
CA GLU A 86 -36.68 -17.33 8.15
C GLU A 86 -36.39 -18.77 7.76
N SER A 87 -35.53 -19.38 8.57
CA SER A 87 -35.28 -20.80 8.63
C SER A 87 -36.62 -21.53 8.68
N GLU A 88 -36.88 -22.28 7.61
CA GLU A 88 -37.67 -23.51 7.56
C GLU A 88 -38.36 -23.91 8.88
N ALA A 89 -39.62 -23.53 9.03
CA ALA A 89 -40.54 -24.22 9.92
C ALA A 89 -41.50 -25.10 9.09
N LYS A 90 -40.98 -26.27 8.69
CA LYS A 90 -41.64 -27.59 8.58
C LYS A 90 -43.16 -27.62 8.31
N PRO A 91 -43.65 -28.24 7.20
CA PRO A 91 -45.06 -28.57 7.06
C PRO A 91 -45.35 -29.80 7.94
N ALA A 92 -46.33 -29.71 8.83
CA ALA A 92 -46.81 -30.86 9.58
C ALA A 92 -48.33 -30.78 9.80
N GLY A 93 -49.07 -31.43 8.90
CA GLY A 93 -50.23 -32.27 9.24
C GLY A 93 -51.56 -31.59 9.57
N GLY A 94 -52.56 -31.92 8.75
CA GLY A 94 -53.67 -32.75 9.24
C GLY A 94 -54.93 -32.07 9.79
N GLU A 95 -56.01 -32.35 9.06
CA GLU A 95 -57.36 -32.65 9.57
C GLU A 95 -58.34 -31.50 9.91
N GLN A 96 -59.47 -31.59 9.17
CA GLN A 96 -60.85 -31.12 9.40
C GLN A 96 -61.27 -29.76 8.83
#